data_AF-A0A958YTX7-F1
#
_entry.id   AF-A0A958YTX7-F1
#
_cell.length_a   1.000
_cell.length_b   1.000
_cell.length_c   1.000
_cell.angle_alpha   90.00
_cell.angle_beta   90.00
_cell.angle_gamma   90.00
#
_symmetry.space_group_name_H-M   'P 1'
#
loop_
_entity.id
_entity.type
_entity.pdbx_description
1 polymer ?
#
loop_
_entity_poly.entity_id
_entity_poly.type
_entity_poly.pdbx_seq_one_letter_code
_entity_poly.pdbx_strand_id
1 'polypeptide(L)'
;MRSKALTRLLESIKIQTLSPESILVIDSSTNDETKDLIKSLGLDIIDYYQVDDAHRGLTKQRNYGVSKVPVSCDIVCFLDDDTILDPTFFEKLLSTYQLYPEALGVGGYITNEVTWNIADGSHSSSKFYYEGWMREEPFRFRVRTRLG
;
A
#
# COMPACT_ATOMS: atom_id res chain seq x y z
N MET A 1 -5.72 -2.68 -14.17
CA MET A 1 -4.28 -2.50 -14.50
C MET A 1 -3.62 -1.82 -13.32
N ARG A 2 -2.51 -2.37 -12.83
CA ARG A 2 -1.81 -1.85 -11.65
C ARG A 2 -1.19 -0.47 -11.88
N SER A 3 -0.88 -0.13 -13.13
CA SER A 3 -0.42 1.20 -13.54
C SER A 3 -1.29 2.34 -13.01
N LYS A 4 -2.63 2.24 -13.12
CA LYS A 4 -3.54 3.27 -12.58
C LYS A 4 -3.50 3.39 -11.05
N ALA A 5 -3.32 2.28 -10.35
CA ALA A 5 -3.22 2.29 -8.89
C ALA A 5 -1.91 2.98 -8.46
N LEU A 6 -0.79 2.57 -9.09
CA LEU A 6 0.52 3.18 -8.87
C LEU A 6 0.51 4.68 -9.17
N THR A 7 -0.14 5.12 -10.26
CA THR A 7 -0.30 6.56 -10.55
C THR A 7 -0.96 7.31 -9.39
N ARG A 8 -2.05 6.77 -8.83
CA ARG A 8 -2.76 7.39 -7.71
C ARG A 8 -1.91 7.44 -6.44
N LEU A 9 -1.13 6.39 -6.17
CA LEU A 9 -0.17 6.40 -5.07
C LEU A 9 0.86 7.52 -5.26
N LEU A 10 1.50 7.58 -6.43
CA LEU A 10 2.53 8.59 -6.71
C LEU A 10 1.95 10.01 -6.70
N GLU A 11 0.71 10.22 -7.17
CA GLU A 11 -0.01 11.49 -7.02
C GLU A 11 -0.23 11.87 -5.55
N SER A 12 -0.60 10.90 -4.70
CA SER A 12 -0.76 11.15 -3.25
C SER A 12 0.58 11.46 -2.55
N ILE A 13 1.69 10.91 -3.04
CA ILE A 13 3.05 11.24 -2.56
C ILE A 13 3.46 12.65 -2.98
N LYS A 14 3.11 13.09 -4.20
CA LYS A 14 3.45 14.42 -4.72
C LYS A 14 2.85 15.57 -3.90
N ILE A 15 1.71 15.33 -3.23
CA ILE A 15 1.01 16.36 -2.45
C ILE A 15 1.33 16.31 -0.95
N GLN A 16 2.32 15.51 -0.54
CA GLN A 16 2.70 15.40 0.87
C GLN A 16 3.29 16.71 1.39
N THR A 17 2.96 17.08 2.63
CA THR A 17 3.58 18.23 3.33
C THR A 17 5.07 18.02 3.54
N LEU A 18 5.49 16.75 3.64
CA LEU A 18 6.87 16.32 3.68
C LEU A 18 7.09 15.22 2.64
N SER A 19 8.00 15.45 1.69
CA SER A 19 8.34 14.46 0.66
C SER A 19 9.45 13.50 1.14
N PRO A 20 9.44 12.23 0.69
CA PRO A 20 10.60 11.36 0.87
C PRO A 20 11.80 11.91 0.10
N GLU A 21 13.00 11.39 0.38
CA GLU A 21 14.22 11.74 -0.35
C GLU A 21 14.43 10.89 -1.62
N SER A 22 13.93 9.65 -1.60
CA SER A 22 13.99 8.71 -2.72
C SER A 22 12.79 7.77 -2.70
N ILE A 23 12.41 7.25 -3.87
CA ILE A 23 11.34 6.27 -4.03
C ILE A 23 11.88 5.11 -4.87
N LEU A 24 11.86 3.90 -4.32
CA LEU A 24 12.25 2.70 -5.05
C LEU A 24 10.99 1.98 -5.56
N VAL A 25 10.84 1.84 -6.88
CA VAL A 25 9.75 1.06 -7.47
C VAL A 25 10.28 -0.30 -7.91
N ILE A 26 9.86 -1.35 -7.20
CA ILE A 26 10.29 -2.73 -7.46
C ILE A 26 9.19 -3.49 -8.19
N ASP A 27 9.30 -3.57 -9.52
CA ASP A 27 8.29 -4.19 -10.38
C ASP A 27 8.67 -5.62 -10.76
N SER A 28 7.74 -6.58 -10.64
CA SER A 28 7.92 -7.96 -11.12
C SER A 28 7.02 -8.29 -12.31
N SER A 29 6.43 -7.27 -12.94
CA SER A 29 5.59 -7.42 -14.12
C SER A 29 6.41 -7.93 -15.30
N THR A 30 5.78 -8.77 -16.13
CA THR A 30 6.40 -9.36 -17.32
C THR A 30 6.35 -8.43 -18.54
N ASN A 31 5.72 -7.26 -18.42
CA ASN A 31 5.60 -6.26 -19.48
C ASN A 31 6.27 -4.95 -19.05
N ASP A 32 6.36 -3.99 -19.97
CA ASP A 32 7.02 -2.70 -19.75
C ASP A 32 6.06 -1.57 -19.33
N GLU A 33 4.78 -1.86 -19.04
CA GLU A 33 3.77 -0.81 -18.76
C GLU A 33 4.16 0.08 -17.56
N THR A 34 4.65 -0.51 -16.47
CA THR A 34 5.10 0.25 -15.30
C THR A 34 6.34 1.08 -15.61
N LYS A 35 7.28 0.50 -16.35
CA LYS A 35 8.53 1.17 -16.76
C LYS A 35 8.23 2.41 -17.61
N ASP A 36 7.34 2.27 -18.58
CA ASP A 36 6.94 3.36 -19.45
C ASP A 36 6.16 4.44 -18.69
N LEU A 37 5.30 4.04 -17.75
CA LEU A 37 4.63 4.96 -16.82
C LEU A 37 5.64 5.78 -16.02
N ILE A 38 6.60 5.12 -15.33
CA ILE A 38 7.60 5.83 -14.51
C ILE A 38 8.43 6.78 -15.36
N LYS A 39 8.87 6.36 -16.55
CA LYS A 39 9.59 7.23 -17.49
C LYS A 39 8.76 8.46 -17.88
N SER A 40 7.48 8.28 -18.18
CA SER A 40 6.59 9.38 -18.57
C SER A 40 6.34 10.40 -17.46
N LEU A 41 6.48 9.99 -16.18
CA LEU A 41 6.30 10.88 -15.04
C LEU A 41 7.49 11.83 -14.84
N GLY A 42 8.68 11.46 -15.34
CA GLY A 42 9.88 12.29 -15.31
C GLY A 42 10.29 12.74 -13.91
N LEU A 43 10.13 11.87 -12.90
CA LEU A 43 10.45 12.19 -11.51
C LEU A 43 11.84 11.65 -11.15
N ASP A 44 12.78 12.57 -10.93
CA ASP A 44 14.18 12.24 -10.59
C ASP A 44 14.32 11.53 -9.23
N ILE A 45 13.32 11.64 -8.37
CA ILE A 45 13.28 10.96 -7.06
C ILE A 45 13.01 9.45 -7.17
N ILE A 46 12.58 8.95 -8.34
CA ILE A 46 12.21 7.54 -8.51
C ILE A 46 13.34 6.74 -9.14
N ASP A 47 13.82 5.74 -8.40
CA ASP A 47 14.65 4.65 -8.95
C ASP A 47 13.78 3.44 -9.26
N TYR A 48 13.74 3.05 -10.53
CA TYR A 48 12.94 1.93 -11.02
C TYR A 48 13.77 0.66 -11.22
N TYR A 49 13.29 -0.46 -10.67
CA TYR A 49 13.88 -1.78 -10.86
C TYR A 49 12.82 -2.78 -11.31
N GLN A 50 12.99 -3.31 -12.52
CA GLN A 50 12.24 -4.49 -12.96
C GLN A 50 13.03 -5.74 -12.58
N VAL A 51 12.42 -6.61 -11.79
CA VAL A 51 13.06 -7.82 -11.27
C VAL A 51 12.66 -9.05 -12.07
N ASP A 52 13.57 -10.02 -12.13
CA ASP A 52 13.35 -11.31 -12.77
C ASP A 52 12.49 -12.26 -11.91
N ASP A 53 12.25 -13.46 -12.45
CA ASP A 53 11.46 -14.50 -11.78
C ASP A 53 12.07 -14.97 -10.44
N ALA A 54 13.39 -14.87 -10.26
CA ALA A 54 14.03 -15.29 -9.00
C ALA A 54 13.58 -14.42 -7.83
N HIS A 55 13.30 -13.14 -8.10
CA HIS A 55 12.86 -12.13 -7.14
C HIS A 55 11.35 -11.83 -7.18
N ARG A 56 10.57 -12.57 -7.97
CA ARG A 56 9.12 -12.39 -8.04
C ARG A 56 8.41 -12.82 -6.75
N GLY A 57 7.46 -12.00 -6.31
CA GLY A 57 6.62 -12.22 -5.14
C GLY A 57 6.90 -11.23 -4.01
N LEU A 58 5.85 -10.90 -3.23
CA LEU A 58 5.83 -9.80 -2.26
C LEU A 58 7.07 -9.74 -1.37
N THR A 59 7.39 -10.83 -0.67
CA THR A 59 8.53 -10.89 0.26
C THR A 59 9.85 -10.73 -0.46
N LYS A 60 10.03 -11.36 -1.62
CA LYS A 60 11.28 -11.31 -2.38
C LYS A 60 11.51 -9.93 -2.98
N GLN A 61 10.47 -9.27 -3.46
CA GLN A 61 10.52 -7.90 -3.96
C GLN A 61 10.88 -6.91 -2.85
N ARG A 62 10.28 -7.05 -1.66
CA ARG A 62 10.65 -6.22 -0.49
C ARG A 62 12.12 -6.40 -0.12
N ASN A 63 12.60 -7.64 -0.06
CA ASN A 63 14.02 -7.92 0.21
C ASN A 63 14.96 -7.36 -0.88
N TYR A 64 14.57 -7.48 -2.15
CA TYR A 64 15.32 -6.86 -3.25
C TYR A 64 15.35 -5.35 -3.09
N GLY A 65 14.22 -4.70 -2.80
CA GLY A 65 14.13 -3.27 -2.53
C GLY A 65 15.05 -2.83 -1.39
N VAL A 66 15.02 -3.52 -0.24
CA VAL A 66 15.92 -3.25 0.89
C VAL A 66 17.39 -3.35 0.47
N SER A 67 17.76 -4.31 -0.39
CA SER A 67 19.14 -4.44 -0.88
C SER A 67 19.61 -3.27 -1.76
N LYS A 68 18.68 -2.42 -2.23
CA LYS A 68 18.96 -1.21 -3.02
C LYS A 68 18.93 0.07 -2.19
N VAL A 69 18.48 0.01 -0.95
CA VAL A 69 18.44 1.17 -0.06
C VAL A 69 19.87 1.59 0.30
N PRO A 70 20.21 2.90 0.25
CA PRO A 70 21.51 3.39 0.69
C PRO A 70 21.77 3.09 2.16
N VAL A 71 23.02 2.83 2.52
CA VAL A 71 23.42 2.56 3.93
C VAL A 71 23.16 3.77 4.84
N SER A 72 23.11 4.98 4.28
CA SER A 72 22.78 6.22 5.00
C SER A 72 21.28 6.43 5.25
N CYS A 73 20.41 5.53 4.78
CA CYS A 73 18.98 5.67 4.97
C CYS A 73 18.58 5.21 6.38
N ASP A 74 18.01 6.12 7.16
CA ASP A 74 17.57 5.83 8.52
C ASP A 74 16.21 5.12 8.58
N ILE A 75 15.30 5.45 7.64
CA ILE A 75 13.91 4.99 7.66
C ILE A 75 13.48 4.50 6.28
N VAL A 76 13.08 3.22 6.22
CA VAL A 76 12.48 2.60 5.02
C VAL A 76 10.97 2.47 5.21
N CYS A 77 10.20 3.08 4.30
CA CYS A 77 8.74 2.97 4.28
C CYS A 77 8.28 2.01 3.17
N PHE A 78 7.50 0.99 3.52
CA PHE A 78 6.89 0.08 2.54
C PHE A 78 5.46 0.51 2.23
N LEU A 79 5.17 0.72 0.96
CA LEU A 79 3.85 1.09 0.46
C LEU A 79 3.39 0.11 -0.61
N ASP A 80 2.11 -0.27 -0.57
CA ASP A 80 1.50 -1.07 -1.63
C ASP A 80 0.99 -0.14 -2.75
N ASP A 81 0.98 -0.63 -4.00
CA ASP A 81 0.67 0.15 -5.20
C ASP A 81 -0.79 0.65 -5.27
N ASP A 82 -1.67 0.15 -4.40
CA ASP A 82 -3.07 0.53 -4.29
C ASP A 82 -3.39 1.41 -3.06
N THR A 83 -2.35 1.93 -2.39
CA THR A 83 -2.51 2.86 -1.27
C THR A 83 -2.65 4.32 -1.72
N ILE A 84 -3.36 5.12 -0.92
CA ILE A 84 -3.47 6.57 -1.08
C ILE A 84 -3.15 7.18 0.27
N LEU A 85 -2.13 8.04 0.30
CA LEU A 85 -1.64 8.64 1.53
C LEU A 85 -2.42 9.90 1.87
N ASP A 86 -2.67 10.11 3.17
CA ASP A 86 -3.07 11.42 3.69
C ASP A 86 -1.94 12.43 3.45
N PRO A 87 -2.22 13.72 3.13
CA PRO A 87 -1.18 14.71 2.84
C PRO A 87 -0.12 14.88 3.94
N THR A 88 -0.43 14.51 5.19
CA THR A 88 0.50 14.63 6.34
C THR A 88 1.18 13.32 6.72
N PHE A 89 1.02 12.26 5.91
CA PHE A 89 1.45 10.90 6.27
C PHE A 89 2.92 10.81 6.68
N PHE A 90 3.85 11.31 5.86
CA PHE A 90 5.28 11.22 6.17
C PHE A 90 5.68 12.12 7.35
N GLU A 91 5.09 13.31 7.47
CA GLU A 91 5.30 14.21 8.60
C GLU A 91 4.90 13.53 9.92
N LYS A 92 3.73 12.88 9.96
CA LYS A 92 3.26 12.15 11.14
C LYS A 92 4.13 10.95 11.45
N LEU A 93 4.54 10.19 10.43
CA LEU A 93 5.45 9.05 10.59
C LEU A 93 6.77 9.48 11.24
N LEU A 94 7.41 10.55 10.74
CA LEU A 94 8.65 11.07 11.35
C LEU A 94 8.43 11.65 12.75
N SER A 95 7.36 12.40 12.97
CA SER A 95 7.06 12.95 14.30
C SER A 95 6.86 11.85 15.34
N THR A 96 6.42 10.66 14.92
CA THR A 96 6.25 9.50 15.80
C THR A 96 7.61 8.94 16.23
N TYR A 97 8.59 8.83 15.34
CA TYR A 97 9.95 8.44 15.71
C TYR A 97 10.63 9.49 16.60
N GLN A 98 10.34 10.78 16.42
CA GLN A 98 10.83 11.83 17.32
C GLN A 98 10.24 11.71 18.73
N LEU A 99 8.94 11.40 18.83
CA LEU A 99 8.25 11.21 20.10
C LEU A 99 8.65 9.90 20.80
N TYR A 100 8.94 8.87 20.02
CA TYR A 100 9.35 7.54 20.49
C TYR A 100 10.67 7.11 19.83
N PRO A 101 11.83 7.62 20.29
CA PRO A 101 13.12 7.37 19.66
C PRO A 101 13.54 5.90 19.60
N GLU A 102 13.02 5.06 20.51
CA GLU A 102 13.29 3.61 20.57
C GLU A 102 12.32 2.78 19.70
N ALA A 103 11.40 3.42 18.98
CA ALA A 103 10.46 2.70 18.13
C ALA A 103 11.19 2.04 16.94
N LEU A 104 11.03 0.72 16.80
CA LEU A 104 11.61 -0.04 15.69
C LEU A 104 10.77 0.01 14.40
N GLY A 105 9.51 0.45 14.51
CA GLY A 105 8.60 0.52 13.38
C GLY A 105 7.36 1.35 13.69
N VAL A 106 6.90 2.10 12.69
CA VAL A 106 5.69 2.93 12.75
C VAL A 106 4.81 2.57 11.54
N GLY A 107 3.51 2.36 11.79
CA GLY A 107 2.53 2.03 10.77
C GLY A 107 1.50 3.15 10.59
N GLY A 108 0.97 3.26 9.38
CA GLY A 108 -0.20 4.09 9.09
C GLY A 108 -1.50 3.45 9.59
N TYR A 109 -2.52 4.28 9.81
CA TYR A 109 -3.87 3.84 10.12
C TYR A 109 -4.75 3.86 8.85
N ILE A 110 -5.52 2.79 8.62
CA ILE A 110 -6.41 2.70 7.46
C ILE A 110 -7.71 3.43 7.80
N THR A 111 -8.02 4.49 7.06
CA THR A 111 -9.18 5.36 7.36
C THR A 111 -10.44 4.98 6.60
N ASN A 112 -10.32 4.13 5.57
CA ASN A 112 -11.43 3.66 4.74
C ASN A 112 -11.82 2.20 5.04
N GLU A 113 -11.70 1.79 6.30
CA GLU A 113 -12.06 0.45 6.75
C GLU A 113 -13.56 0.14 6.60
N VAL A 114 -13.87 -1.16 6.60
CA VAL A 114 -15.24 -1.64 6.50
C VAL A 114 -16.00 -1.32 7.78
N THR A 115 -17.07 -0.54 7.67
CA THR A 115 -17.93 -0.21 8.81
C THR A 115 -18.70 -1.42 9.30
N TRP A 116 -18.54 -1.71 10.59
CA TRP A 116 -19.34 -2.71 11.30
C TRP A 116 -20.47 -2.02 12.06
N ASN A 117 -21.63 -2.65 12.06
CA ASN A 117 -22.82 -2.21 12.80
C ASN A 117 -23.25 -3.32 13.76
N ILE A 118 -23.95 -2.98 14.82
CA ILE A 118 -24.60 -3.99 15.68
C ILE A 118 -25.58 -4.78 14.81
N ALA A 119 -25.59 -6.10 14.96
CA ALA A 119 -26.50 -6.97 14.22
C ALA A 119 -27.95 -6.60 14.56
N ASP A 120 -28.76 -6.42 13.52
CA ASP A 120 -30.17 -6.03 13.64
C ASP A 120 -31.11 -7.19 14.02
N GLY A 121 -30.54 -8.37 14.31
CA GLY A 121 -31.30 -9.60 14.59
C GLY A 121 -31.93 -10.25 13.35
N SER A 122 -31.72 -9.68 12.16
CA SER A 122 -32.12 -10.28 10.89
C SER A 122 -30.98 -11.13 10.31
N HIS A 123 -31.31 -12.03 9.39
CA HIS A 123 -30.33 -12.75 8.58
C HIS A 123 -30.52 -12.42 7.10
N SER A 124 -29.61 -11.61 6.56
CA SER A 124 -29.54 -11.31 5.13
C SER A 124 -28.35 -12.00 4.46
N SER A 125 -28.58 -12.63 3.31
CA SER A 125 -27.51 -13.17 2.45
C SER A 125 -26.62 -12.09 1.82
N SER A 126 -26.95 -10.81 1.99
CA SER A 126 -26.10 -9.68 1.59
C SER A 126 -25.14 -9.22 2.68
N LYS A 127 -25.28 -9.74 3.90
CA LYS A 127 -24.56 -9.27 5.08
C LYS A 127 -23.72 -10.39 5.67
N PHE A 128 -22.55 -10.03 6.21
CA PHE A 128 -21.70 -10.91 6.99
C PHE A 128 -21.93 -10.61 8.48
N TYR A 129 -22.16 -11.65 9.28
CA TYR A 129 -22.42 -11.55 10.72
C TYR A 129 -21.32 -12.24 11.52
N TYR A 130 -20.85 -11.61 12.59
CA TYR A 130 -19.84 -12.18 13.50
C TYR A 130 -19.98 -11.56 14.89
N GLU A 131 -20.15 -12.41 15.92
CA GLU A 131 -20.22 -12.01 17.34
C GLU A 131 -21.14 -10.82 17.66
N GLY A 132 -22.36 -10.82 17.09
CA GLY A 132 -23.33 -9.73 17.31
C GLY A 132 -23.08 -8.47 16.49
N TRP A 133 -22.11 -8.49 15.57
CA TRP A 133 -21.86 -7.44 14.59
C TRP A 133 -22.23 -7.89 13.18
N MET A 134 -22.53 -6.92 12.32
CA MET A 134 -22.81 -7.13 10.90
C MET A 134 -22.11 -6.11 10.00
N ARG A 135 -21.81 -6.51 8.77
CA ARG A 135 -21.31 -5.64 7.70
C ARG A 135 -21.85 -6.07 6.34
N GLU A 136 -21.75 -5.21 5.34
CA GLU A 136 -22.01 -5.62 3.95
C GLU A 136 -21.02 -6.70 3.53
N GLU A 137 -21.53 -7.78 2.95
CA GLU A 137 -20.69 -8.85 2.45
C GLU A 137 -20.29 -8.57 0.99
N PRO A 138 -18.97 -8.48 0.70
CA PRO A 138 -18.51 -8.29 -0.67
C PRO A 138 -19.10 -9.34 -1.61
N PHE A 139 -19.54 -8.91 -2.80
CA PHE A 139 -20.21 -9.77 -3.78
C PHE A 139 -19.48 -11.08 -4.06
N ARG A 140 -18.13 -11.06 -4.12
CA ARG A 140 -17.30 -12.25 -4.32
C ARG A 140 -17.56 -13.35 -3.28
N PHE A 141 -17.79 -12.99 -2.02
CA PHE A 141 -18.05 -13.96 -0.95
C PHE A 141 -19.47 -14.49 -1.04
N ARG A 142 -20.45 -13.63 -1.37
CA ARG A 142 -21.84 -14.04 -1.63
C ARG A 142 -21.94 -15.06 -2.77
N VAL A 143 -21.17 -14.88 -3.84
CA VAL A 143 -21.10 -15.81 -4.96
C VAL A 143 -20.44 -17.12 -4.53
N ARG A 144 -19.30 -17.06 -3.83
CA ARG A 144 -18.60 -18.25 -3.33
C ARG A 144 -19.50 -19.11 -2.44
N THR A 145 -20.22 -18.51 -1.49
CA THR A 145 -21.17 -19.22 -0.62
C THR A 145 -22.28 -19.92 -1.40
N ARG A 146 -22.67 -19.40 -2.57
CA ARG A 146 -23.71 -20.01 -3.43
C ARG A 146 -23.18 -21.08 -4.37
N LEU A 147 -21.91 -21.01 -4.80
CA LEU A 147 -21.36 -21.87 -5.85
C LEU A 147 -20.40 -22.97 -5.33
N GLY A 148 -19.99 -22.92 -4.06
CA GLY A 148 -19.00 -23.84 -3.48
C GLY A 148 -17.57 -23.31 -3.61
#